data_AF-A0A0V1Q4Q1-F1
#
_entry.id   AF-A0A0V1Q4Q1-F1
#
_cell.length_a   1.000
_cell.length_b   1.000
_cell.length_c   1.000
_cell.angle_alpha   90.00
_cell.angle_beta   90.00
_cell.angle_gamma   90.00
#
_symmetry.space_group_name_H-M   'P 1'
#
loop_
_entity.id
_entity.type
_entity.pdbx_description
1 polymer ?
#
loop_
_entity_poly.entity_id
_entity_poly.type
_entity_poly.pdbx_seq_one_letter_code
_entity_poly.pdbx_strand_id
1 'polypeptide(L)'
;MFGANKSSNAVCGIDKFYIAYFLIHIPITLIIDSCIIIPDEQRFQFQKQFLEFHISNNKDFLLVSLPLWLKVFGLFELFVQLPFFAIGAFMLVKQMKQVYPCMLIYGFNASFTTLVCLVHILCDYERFDLTAVDSYKLAALYIPYLVIPLVMLVDYSIRINKSIMTHIPPTKKNI
;
A
#
# COMPACT_ATOMS: atom_id res chain seq x y z
N MET A 1 15.55 -21.84 21.11
CA MET A 1 15.66 -20.71 22.05
C MET A 1 15.89 -19.43 21.25
N PHE A 2 14.82 -18.68 20.94
CA PHE A 2 14.96 -17.33 20.38
C PHE A 2 14.95 -16.36 21.55
N GLY A 3 16.14 -15.90 21.95
CA GLY A 3 16.30 -14.86 22.96
C GLY A 3 15.71 -13.56 22.44
N ALA A 4 14.44 -13.30 22.76
CA ALA A 4 13.85 -11.99 22.63
C ALA A 4 14.44 -11.10 23.72
N ASN A 5 15.56 -10.45 23.41
CA ASN A 5 16.08 -9.35 24.19
C ASN A 5 15.06 -8.21 24.10
N LYS A 6 14.14 -8.16 25.05
CA LYS A 6 13.01 -7.22 25.10
C LYS A 6 13.53 -5.88 25.61
N SER A 7 14.36 -5.22 24.80
CA SER A 7 14.57 -3.79 24.95
C SER A 7 13.23 -3.13 24.61
N SER A 8 12.47 -2.75 25.64
CA SER A 8 11.23 -1.98 25.52
C SER A 8 11.56 -0.55 25.06
N ASN A 9 12.11 -0.42 23.87
CA ASN A 9 12.21 0.87 23.21
C ASN A 9 10.81 1.24 22.73
N ALA A 10 10.42 2.50 22.89
CA ALA A 10 9.18 2.99 22.32
C ALA A 10 9.20 2.82 20.79
N VAL A 11 8.08 2.44 20.19
CA VAL A 11 7.93 2.44 18.72
C VAL A 11 8.20 3.86 18.21
N CYS A 12 9.08 4.01 17.22
CA CYS A 12 9.45 5.33 16.72
C CYS A 12 8.26 6.00 15.99
N GLY A 13 8.29 7.33 15.86
CA GLY A 13 7.14 8.10 15.34
C GLY A 13 6.68 7.67 13.95
N ILE A 14 7.62 7.40 13.04
CA ILE A 14 7.30 6.96 11.67
C ILE A 14 6.72 5.54 11.63
N ASP A 15 7.16 4.64 12.51
CA ASP A 15 6.61 3.28 12.60
C ASP A 15 5.17 3.31 13.14
N LYS A 16 4.84 4.24 14.05
CA LYS A 16 3.45 4.46 14.49
C LYS A 16 2.55 4.91 13.34
N PHE A 17 3.07 5.78 12.47
CA PHE A 17 2.36 6.21 11.27
C PHE A 17 2.10 5.03 10.32
N TYR A 18 3.11 4.19 10.05
CA TYR A 18 2.93 2.99 9.23
C TYR A 18 1.94 1.99 9.82
N ILE A 19 1.96 1.79 11.15
CA ILE A 19 0.96 0.95 11.84
C ILE A 19 -0.45 1.51 11.63
N ALA A 20 -0.66 2.80 11.87
CA ALA A 20 -1.97 3.43 11.68
C ALA A 20 -2.43 3.33 10.22
N TYR A 21 -1.52 3.57 9.27
CA TYR A 21 -1.77 3.41 7.85
C TYR A 21 -2.27 2.00 7.51
N PHE A 22 -1.57 0.95 7.95
CA PHE A 22 -2.01 -0.43 7.71
C PHE A 22 -3.37 -0.75 8.35
N LEU A 23 -3.59 -0.31 9.59
CA LEU A 23 -4.85 -0.56 10.29
C LEU A 23 -6.05 0.12 9.61
N ILE A 24 -5.86 1.31 9.05
CA ILE A 24 -6.89 2.03 8.28
C ILE A 24 -7.13 1.37 6.92
N HIS A 25 -6.10 0.80 6.29
CA HIS A 25 -6.26 0.14 4.99
C HIS A 25 -7.05 -1.16 5.08
N ILE A 26 -7.00 -1.88 6.19
CA ILE A 26 -7.77 -3.13 6.37
C ILE A 26 -9.27 -2.94 6.07
N PRO A 27 -10.01 -2.03 6.74
CA PRO A 27 -11.42 -1.84 6.45
C PRO A 27 -11.65 -1.24 5.06
N ILE A 28 -10.78 -0.35 4.57
CA ILE A 28 -10.90 0.21 3.22
C ILE A 28 -10.83 -0.90 2.17
N THR A 29 -9.83 -1.77 2.25
CA THR A 29 -9.65 -2.88 1.31
C THR A 29 -10.76 -3.92 1.40
N LEU A 30 -11.27 -4.19 2.61
CA LEU A 30 -12.41 -5.08 2.77
C LEU A 30 -13.70 -4.50 2.17
N ILE A 31 -13.93 -3.19 2.29
CA ILE A 31 -15.18 -2.55 1.88
C ILE A 31 -15.15 -2.14 0.40
N ILE A 32 -14.11 -1.42 -0.02
CA ILE A 32 -13.99 -0.82 -1.35
C ILE A 32 -13.19 -1.74 -2.26
N ASP A 33 -11.92 -2.01 -1.96
CA ASP A 33 -11.02 -2.63 -2.94
C ASP A 33 -11.40 -4.07 -3.28
N SER A 34 -11.98 -4.81 -2.33
CA SER A 34 -12.52 -6.15 -2.58
C SER A 34 -13.61 -6.16 -3.68
N CYS A 35 -14.30 -5.04 -3.91
CA CYS A 35 -15.28 -4.90 -4.99
C CYS A 35 -14.66 -4.97 -6.39
N ILE A 36 -13.34 -4.75 -6.53
CA ILE A 36 -12.61 -4.95 -7.79
C ILE A 36 -12.70 -6.43 -8.23
N ILE A 37 -12.75 -7.34 -7.26
CA ILE A 37 -12.73 -8.79 -7.47
C ILE A 37 -14.10 -9.41 -7.32
N ILE A 38 -14.86 -8.96 -6.31
CA ILE A 38 -16.19 -9.50 -6.00
C ILE A 38 -17.20 -8.96 -7.02
N PRO A 39 -17.89 -9.85 -7.78
CA PRO A 39 -18.98 -9.47 -8.69
C PRO A 39 -20.12 -8.76 -7.96
N ASP A 40 -20.83 -7.87 -8.65
CA ASP A 40 -21.84 -7.03 -8.01
C ASP A 40 -22.94 -7.83 -7.30
N GLU A 41 -23.31 -9.00 -7.84
CA GLU A 41 -24.35 -9.87 -7.28
C GLU A 41 -23.98 -10.45 -5.91
N GLN A 42 -22.69 -10.49 -5.58
CA GLN A 42 -22.14 -11.08 -4.36
C GLN A 42 -21.71 -10.04 -3.32
N ARG A 43 -21.76 -8.75 -3.65
CA ARG A 43 -21.38 -7.66 -2.73
C ARG A 43 -22.46 -7.43 -1.68
N PHE A 44 -22.03 -7.12 -0.47
CA PHE A 44 -22.95 -6.66 0.57
C PHE A 44 -23.50 -5.27 0.24
N GLN A 45 -24.69 -4.96 0.74
CA GLN A 45 -25.36 -3.68 0.46
C GLN A 45 -24.51 -2.47 0.87
N PHE A 46 -23.84 -2.54 2.02
CA PHE A 46 -22.97 -1.45 2.46
C PHE A 46 -21.77 -1.25 1.52
N GLN A 47 -21.20 -2.32 0.97
CA GLN A 47 -20.10 -2.21 0.01
C GLN A 47 -20.54 -1.48 -1.26
N LYS A 48 -21.74 -1.83 -1.77
CA LYS A 48 -22.33 -1.13 -2.93
C LYS A 48 -22.53 0.35 -2.66
N GLN A 49 -23.09 0.69 -1.50
CA GLN A 49 -23.33 2.09 -1.10
C GLN A 49 -22.03 2.89 -0.99
N PHE A 50 -21.00 2.34 -0.33
CA PHE A 50 -19.71 3.01 -0.19
C PHE A 50 -18.97 3.12 -1.53
N LEU A 51 -19.03 2.10 -2.37
CA LEU A 51 -18.44 2.11 -3.71
C LEU A 51 -19.14 3.15 -4.61
N GLU A 52 -20.46 3.19 -4.62
CA GLU A 52 -21.24 4.17 -5.39
C GLU A 52 -20.97 5.60 -4.91
N PHE A 53 -20.91 5.81 -3.59
CA PHE A 53 -20.52 7.09 -3.01
C PHE A 53 -19.12 7.52 -3.46
N HIS A 54 -18.13 6.61 -3.43
CA HIS A 54 -16.78 6.88 -3.87
C HIS A 54 -16.71 7.21 -5.37
N ILE A 55 -17.36 6.42 -6.21
CA ILE A 55 -17.38 6.62 -7.67
C ILE A 55 -18.05 7.95 -8.01
N SER A 56 -19.23 8.22 -7.46
CA SER A 56 -19.99 9.44 -7.78
C SER A 56 -19.30 10.71 -7.31
N ASN A 57 -18.69 10.70 -6.11
CA ASN A 57 -18.01 11.87 -5.56
C ASN A 57 -16.69 12.18 -6.28
N ASN A 58 -15.97 11.16 -6.75
CA ASN A 58 -14.62 11.31 -7.30
C ASN A 58 -14.53 11.13 -8.82
N LYS A 59 -15.63 10.73 -9.48
CA LYS A 59 -15.67 10.31 -10.90
C LYS A 59 -14.64 9.22 -11.19
N ASP A 60 -14.53 8.26 -10.27
CA ASP A 60 -13.51 7.22 -10.33
C ASP A 60 -13.88 6.13 -11.35
N PHE A 61 -13.50 6.37 -12.61
CA PHE A 61 -13.81 5.47 -13.72
C PHE A 61 -13.10 4.11 -13.62
N LEU A 62 -11.97 4.03 -12.89
CA LEU A 62 -11.24 2.76 -12.68
C LEU A 62 -12.10 1.73 -11.95
N LEU A 63 -13.01 2.19 -11.09
CA LEU A 63 -13.92 1.33 -10.33
C LEU A 63 -15.26 1.09 -11.03
N VAL A 64 -15.50 1.75 -12.17
CA VAL A 64 -16.66 1.52 -13.05
C VAL A 64 -16.32 0.47 -14.09
N SER A 65 -15.27 0.72 -14.87
CA SER A 65 -14.72 -0.25 -15.83
C SER A 65 -13.51 -0.91 -15.20
N LEU A 66 -13.65 -2.16 -14.78
CA LEU A 66 -12.59 -2.93 -14.12
C LEU A 66 -11.74 -3.71 -15.15
N PRO A 67 -10.66 -3.11 -15.71
CA PRO A 67 -9.82 -3.82 -16.67
C PRO A 67 -9.13 -5.01 -16.02
N LEU A 68 -8.72 -5.99 -16.84
CA LEU A 68 -8.11 -7.22 -16.34
C LEU A 68 -6.86 -6.95 -15.49
N TRP A 69 -6.02 -6.00 -15.86
CA TRP A 69 -4.83 -5.64 -15.09
C TRP A 69 -5.17 -5.12 -13.69
N LEU A 70 -6.26 -4.35 -13.55
CA LEU A 70 -6.71 -3.84 -12.25
C LEU A 70 -7.28 -4.97 -11.39
N LYS A 71 -7.99 -5.92 -12.00
CA LYS A 71 -8.42 -7.15 -11.31
C LYS A 71 -7.24 -7.98 -10.83
N VAL A 72 -6.15 -8.05 -11.59
CA VAL A 72 -4.92 -8.72 -11.11
C VAL A 72 -4.35 -7.97 -9.90
N PHE A 73 -4.30 -6.63 -9.94
CA PHE A 73 -3.83 -5.84 -8.79
C PHE A 73 -4.71 -6.02 -7.56
N GLY A 74 -6.04 -5.95 -7.71
CA GLY A 74 -6.98 -6.20 -6.62
C GLY A 74 -6.86 -7.62 -6.04
N LEU A 75 -6.51 -8.62 -6.86
CA LEU A 75 -6.23 -9.97 -6.36
C LEU A 75 -4.98 -9.99 -5.46
N PHE A 76 -3.89 -9.36 -5.91
CA PHE A 76 -2.68 -9.23 -5.08
C PHE A 76 -2.95 -8.41 -3.82
N GLU A 77 -3.78 -7.38 -3.90
CA GLU A 77 -4.15 -6.60 -2.75
C GLU A 77 -4.93 -7.42 -1.72
N LEU A 78 -5.97 -8.13 -2.17
CA LEU A 78 -6.83 -8.90 -1.28
C LEU A 78 -6.12 -10.12 -0.66
N PHE A 79 -5.27 -10.81 -1.41
CA PHE A 79 -4.65 -12.06 -0.97
C PHE A 79 -3.22 -11.92 -0.46
N VAL A 80 -2.51 -10.85 -0.80
CA VAL A 80 -1.12 -10.62 -0.36
C VAL A 80 -1.02 -9.40 0.55
N GLN A 81 -1.53 -8.24 0.12
CA GLN A 81 -1.38 -7.00 0.89
C GLN A 81 -2.26 -7.00 2.15
N LEU A 82 -3.53 -7.41 2.05
CA LEU A 82 -4.46 -7.40 3.17
C LEU A 82 -3.99 -8.27 4.35
N PRO A 83 -3.57 -9.53 4.17
CA PRO A 83 -2.95 -10.30 5.26
C PRO A 83 -1.68 -9.62 5.79
N PHE A 84 -0.89 -9.00 4.89
CA PHE A 84 0.31 -8.28 5.29
C PHE A 84 0.02 -7.02 6.11
N PHE A 85 -1.10 -6.32 5.92
CA PHE A 85 -1.46 -5.17 6.76
C PHE A 85 -1.56 -5.56 8.24
N ALA A 86 -2.20 -6.69 8.53
CA ALA A 86 -2.30 -7.20 9.90
C ALA A 86 -0.94 -7.69 10.44
N ILE A 87 -0.21 -8.48 9.65
CA ILE A 87 1.09 -9.05 10.04
C ILE A 87 2.13 -7.92 10.23
N GLY A 88 2.22 -7.01 9.27
CA GLY A 88 3.11 -5.86 9.26
C GLY A 88 2.85 -4.95 10.46
N ALA A 89 1.60 -4.57 10.70
CA ALA A 89 1.24 -3.78 11.89
C ALA A 89 1.66 -4.49 13.19
N PHE A 90 1.36 -5.79 13.32
CA PHE A 90 1.77 -6.58 14.49
C PHE A 90 3.30 -6.63 14.66
N MET A 91 4.04 -6.93 13.60
CA MET A 91 5.50 -7.03 13.65
C MET A 91 6.17 -5.69 13.96
N LEU A 92 5.60 -4.57 13.47
CA LEU A 92 6.06 -3.22 13.82
C LEU A 92 5.83 -2.89 15.29
N VAL A 93 4.65 -3.24 15.83
CA VAL A 93 4.36 -3.11 17.28
C VAL A 93 5.34 -3.93 18.12
N LYS A 94 5.71 -5.12 17.63
CA LYS A 94 6.68 -6.01 18.29
C LYS A 94 8.15 -5.67 17.97
N GLN A 95 8.41 -4.66 17.13
CA GLN A 95 9.76 -4.26 16.69
C GLN A 95 10.59 -5.40 16.09
N MET A 96 9.94 -6.27 15.34
CA MET A 96 10.57 -7.42 14.70
C MET A 96 11.27 -7.01 13.41
N LYS A 97 12.61 -7.09 13.37
CA LYS A 97 13.41 -6.75 12.18
C LYS A 97 13.09 -7.63 10.97
N GLN A 98 12.50 -8.80 11.18
CA GLN A 98 12.04 -9.70 10.12
C GLN A 98 11.00 -9.05 9.19
N VAL A 99 10.34 -7.96 9.62
CA VAL A 99 9.38 -7.24 8.78
C VAL A 99 10.05 -6.44 7.66
N TYR A 100 11.35 -6.15 7.76
CA TYR A 100 12.02 -5.19 6.88
C TYR A 100 11.96 -5.58 5.40
N PRO A 101 12.28 -6.82 4.99
CA PRO A 101 12.18 -7.22 3.58
C PRO A 101 10.73 -7.17 3.09
N CYS A 102 9.77 -7.54 3.94
CA CYS A 102 8.35 -7.51 3.59
C CYS A 102 7.85 -6.06 3.38
N MET A 103 8.28 -5.11 4.21
CA MET A 103 7.97 -3.68 4.04
C MET A 103 8.53 -3.12 2.74
N LEU A 104 9.74 -3.55 2.35
CA LEU A 104 10.35 -3.17 1.08
C LEU A 104 9.52 -3.69 -0.12
N ILE A 105 9.18 -4.98 -0.11
CA ILE A 105 8.37 -5.59 -1.18
C ILE A 105 6.99 -4.95 -1.25
N TYR A 106 6.35 -4.76 -0.10
CA TYR A 106 5.07 -4.07 0.00
C TYR A 106 5.13 -2.65 -0.57
N GLY A 107 6.11 -1.86 -0.11
CA GLY A 107 6.31 -0.48 -0.54
C GLY A 107 6.46 -0.35 -2.05
N PHE A 108 7.25 -1.24 -2.66
CA PHE A 108 7.36 -1.32 -4.12
C PHE A 108 6.04 -1.71 -4.79
N ASN A 109 5.39 -2.79 -4.36
CA ASN A 109 4.20 -3.29 -5.02
C ASN A 109 3.04 -2.28 -4.98
N ALA A 110 2.75 -1.72 -3.81
CA ALA A 110 1.65 -0.77 -3.63
C ALA A 110 1.92 0.55 -4.36
N SER A 111 3.16 1.06 -4.35
CA SER A 111 3.51 2.26 -5.13
C SER A 111 3.45 2.00 -6.64
N PHE A 112 3.95 0.86 -7.12
CA PHE A 112 3.96 0.53 -8.54
C PHE A 112 2.55 0.34 -9.11
N THR A 113 1.70 -0.42 -8.42
CA THR A 113 0.30 -0.62 -8.86
C THR A 113 -0.47 0.70 -8.86
N THR A 114 -0.29 1.55 -7.85
CA THR A 114 -0.88 2.89 -7.82
C THR A 114 -0.33 3.81 -8.92
N LEU A 115 0.97 3.72 -9.24
CA LEU A 115 1.57 4.47 -10.35
C LEU A 115 0.91 4.09 -11.67
N VAL A 116 0.64 2.81 -11.91
CA VAL A 116 -0.08 2.35 -13.11
C VAL A 116 -1.50 2.96 -13.15
N CYS A 117 -2.22 2.97 -12.02
CA CYS A 117 -3.53 3.62 -11.94
C CYS A 117 -3.44 5.12 -12.25
N LEU A 118 -2.46 5.82 -11.69
CA LEU A 118 -2.24 7.25 -11.93
C LEU A 118 -1.92 7.56 -13.40
N VAL A 119 -1.05 6.77 -14.03
CA VAL A 119 -0.74 6.91 -15.46
C VAL A 119 -2.00 6.68 -16.29
N HIS A 120 -2.81 5.66 -15.96
CA HIS A 120 -4.05 5.40 -16.67
C HIS A 120 -5.05 6.55 -16.53
N ILE A 121 -5.21 7.10 -15.32
CA ILE A 121 -6.04 8.29 -15.07
C ILE A 121 -5.56 9.46 -15.93
N LEU A 122 -4.27 9.78 -15.93
CA LEU A 122 -3.75 10.97 -16.62
C LEU A 122 -3.68 10.82 -18.14
N CYS A 123 -3.60 9.60 -18.66
CA CYS A 123 -3.50 9.35 -20.10
C CYS A 123 -4.85 9.05 -20.78
N ASP A 124 -5.80 8.43 -20.08
CA ASP A 124 -7.04 7.95 -20.69
C ASP A 124 -8.31 8.70 -20.23
N TYR A 125 -8.21 9.73 -19.37
CA TYR A 125 -9.39 10.41 -18.80
C TYR A 125 -10.41 10.91 -19.84
N GLU A 126 -9.96 11.39 -21.00
CA GLU A 126 -10.85 11.91 -22.05
C GLU A 126 -11.77 10.83 -22.63
N ARG A 127 -11.35 9.56 -22.60
CA ARG A 127 -12.15 8.41 -23.09
C ARG A 127 -13.31 8.08 -22.15
N PHE A 128 -13.30 8.61 -20.94
CA PHE A 128 -14.30 8.37 -19.90
C PHE A 128 -15.10 9.64 -19.58
N ASP A 129 -15.13 10.62 -20.49
CA ASP A 129 -15.87 11.88 -20.37
C ASP A 129 -15.46 12.74 -19.15
N LEU A 130 -14.23 12.58 -18.67
CA LEU A 130 -13.67 13.44 -17.62
C LEU A 130 -13.04 14.71 -18.21
N THR A 131 -13.17 15.82 -17.50
CA THR A 131 -12.35 17.02 -17.79
C THR A 131 -10.94 16.86 -17.23
N ALA A 132 -9.98 17.65 -17.73
CA ALA A 132 -8.63 17.67 -17.15
C ALA A 132 -8.63 18.04 -15.65
N VAL A 133 -9.57 18.89 -15.22
CA VAL A 133 -9.72 19.23 -13.80
C VAL A 133 -10.21 18.04 -12.98
N ASP A 134 -11.15 17.26 -13.51
CA ASP A 134 -11.62 16.04 -12.86
C ASP A 134 -10.51 14.99 -12.76
N SER A 135 -9.72 14.82 -13.82
CA SER A 135 -8.61 13.86 -13.83
C SER A 135 -7.52 14.23 -12.82
N TYR A 136 -7.18 15.52 -12.66
CA TYR A 136 -6.24 15.96 -11.62
C TYR A 136 -6.79 15.77 -10.21
N LYS A 137 -8.10 16.00 -9.99
CA LYS A 137 -8.74 15.72 -8.69
C LYS A 137 -8.69 14.23 -8.35
N LEU A 138 -9.02 13.39 -9.33
CA LEU A 138 -8.95 11.94 -9.17
C LEU A 138 -7.50 11.48 -8.94
N ALA A 139 -6.54 11.99 -9.72
CA ALA A 139 -5.12 11.68 -9.51
C ALA A 139 -4.65 12.11 -8.11
N ALA A 140 -5.05 13.28 -7.62
CA ALA A 140 -4.71 13.75 -6.29
C ALA A 140 -5.22 12.82 -5.17
N LEU A 141 -6.37 12.15 -5.38
CA LEU A 141 -6.89 11.14 -4.46
C LEU A 141 -5.99 9.90 -4.38
N TYR A 142 -5.34 9.52 -5.49
CA TYR A 142 -4.47 8.35 -5.58
C TYR A 142 -3.03 8.64 -5.11
N ILE A 143 -2.57 9.90 -5.14
CA ILE A 143 -1.20 10.29 -4.76
C ILE A 143 -0.77 9.78 -3.37
N PRO A 144 -1.58 9.87 -2.30
CA PRO A 144 -1.19 9.33 -0.98
C PRO A 144 -0.84 7.84 -1.01
N TYR A 145 -1.59 7.05 -1.79
CA TYR A 145 -1.39 5.61 -1.97
C TYR A 145 -0.14 5.29 -2.83
N LEU A 146 0.38 6.27 -3.59
CA LEU A 146 1.69 6.17 -4.25
C LEU A 146 2.81 6.56 -3.29
N VAL A 147 2.70 7.74 -2.67
CA VAL A 147 3.78 8.38 -1.92
C VAL A 147 4.07 7.64 -0.62
N ILE A 148 3.06 7.24 0.14
CA ILE A 148 3.28 6.58 1.44
C ILE A 148 4.01 5.24 1.28
N PRO A 149 3.59 4.32 0.38
CA PRO A 149 4.34 3.09 0.13
C PRO A 149 5.74 3.34 -0.47
N LEU A 150 5.91 4.38 -1.28
CA LEU A 150 7.22 4.76 -1.81
C LEU A 150 8.17 5.23 -0.68
N VAL A 151 7.66 5.99 0.28
CA VAL A 151 8.42 6.37 1.49
C VAL A 151 8.80 5.13 2.30
N MET A 152 7.88 4.16 2.47
CA MET A 152 8.20 2.89 3.13
C MET A 152 9.29 2.12 2.38
N LEU A 153 9.23 2.05 1.04
CA LEU A 153 10.24 1.42 0.20
C LEU A 153 11.63 2.01 0.48
N VAL A 154 11.75 3.34 0.48
CA VAL A 154 13.02 4.04 0.72
C VAL A 154 13.50 3.85 2.16
N ASP A 155 12.63 4.06 3.15
CA ASP A 155 12.97 3.94 4.58
C ASP A 155 13.49 2.53 4.90
N TYR A 156 12.76 1.48 4.48
CA TYR A 156 13.17 0.10 4.75
C TYR A 156 14.39 -0.33 3.94
N SER A 157 14.60 0.21 2.74
CA SER A 157 15.86 0.03 2.00
C SER A 157 17.06 0.58 2.80
N ILE A 158 16.93 1.77 3.38
CA ILE A 158 17.98 2.37 4.23
C ILE A 158 18.22 1.54 5.49
N ARG A 159 17.15 1.12 6.18
CA ARG A 159 17.25 0.30 7.41
C ARG A 159 17.89 -1.06 7.17
N ILE A 160 17.59 -1.71 6.05
CA ILE A 160 18.21 -2.97 5.64
C ILE A 160 19.70 -2.76 5.39
N ASN A 161 20.07 -1.77 4.57
CA ASN A 161 21.48 -1.47 4.28
C ASN A 161 22.28 -1.17 5.55
N LYS A 162 21.73 -0.38 6.47
CA LYS A 162 22.36 -0.10 7.77
C LYS A 162 22.57 -1.37 8.59
N SER A 163 21.60 -2.28 8.60
CA SER A 163 21.69 -3.57 9.31
C SER A 163 22.74 -4.50 8.69
N ILE A 164 22.91 -4.46 7.37
CA ILE A 164 23.95 -5.23 6.68
C ILE A 164 25.33 -4.65 7.00
N MET A 165 25.50 -3.33 6.92
CA MET A 165 26.78 -2.66 7.19
C MET A 165 27.31 -2.92 8.60
N THR A 166 26.44 -3.10 9.60
CA THR A 166 26.88 -3.46 10.96
C THR A 166 27.52 -4.85 11.07
N HIS A 167 27.32 -5.72 10.08
CA HIS A 167 27.88 -7.07 10.05
C HIS A 167 29.08 -7.21 9.10
N ILE A 168 29.42 -6.18 8.33
CA ILE A 168 30.62 -6.18 7.49
C ILE A 168 31.82 -5.75 8.35
N PRO A 169 32.83 -6.60 8.58
CA PRO A 169 34.02 -6.19 9.31
C PRO A 169 34.76 -5.08 8.54
N PRO A 170 35.39 -4.11 9.23
CA PRO A 170 36.12 -3.05 8.56
C PRO A 170 37.19 -3.66 7.65
N THR A 171 37.14 -3.31 6.36
CA THR A 171 38.15 -3.72 5.40
C THR A 171 39.49 -3.23 5.91
N LYS A 172 40.42 -4.13 6.24
CA LYS A 172 41.80 -3.75 6.54
C LYS A 172 42.32 -3.00 5.31
N LYS A 173 42.52 -1.69 5.42
CA LYS A 173 43.32 -0.95 4.45
C LYS A 173 44.72 -1.55 4.51
N ASN A 174 45.09 -2.31 3.49
CA ASN A 174 46.48 -2.66 3.27
C ASN A 174 47.18 -1.35 2.88
N ILE A 175 47.91 -0.78 3.84
CA ILE A 175 48.92 0.27 3.63
C ILE A 175 50.19 -0.44 3.17
#